data_AF-A0A5R8KJ32-F1
#
_entry.id   AF-A0A5R8KJ32-F1
#
_cell.length_a   1.000
_cell.length_b   1.000
_cell.length_c   1.000
_cell.angle_alpha   90.00
_cell.angle_beta   90.00
_cell.angle_gamma   90.00
#
_symmetry.space_group_name_H-M   'P 1'
#
loop_
_entity.id
_entity.type
_entity.pdbx_description
1 polymer ?
#
loop_
_entity_poly.entity_id
_entity_poly.type
_entity_poly.pdbx_seq_one_letter_code
_entity_poly.pdbx_strand_id
1 'polypeptide(L)'
;MNIKQWTKHFERNRLNRVEPNWQAPITIGGRALDKLKRSLQQFQLGDGGGPAYLIAWNRDGILACDLGMKTLVDLWFAEEKEHSRLLGDALKRFDVEEIHTHWSFELFCGLRKYLGVQFELSALLLTEIVSHVYYKMLRKHCEDEAVRGMCQLIIRDETGHIAFHRARLAHEATTNGRQPGYFWEGLFRMRGLMAGTVLWINHRSALIALGATDAEFYRAIWRDMDLFIKGLHDDAAKVPKPQRKLPAHRQMVAQPRH
;
A
#
# COMPACT_ATOMS: atom_id res chain seq x y z
N MET A 1 12.43 1.78 -12.50
CA MET A 1 11.03 1.41 -12.77
C MET A 1 10.54 2.36 -13.85
N ASN A 2 9.59 1.97 -14.72
CA ASN A 2 9.10 2.87 -15.76
C ASN A 2 8.16 3.93 -15.17
N ILE A 3 8.69 5.11 -14.84
CA ILE A 3 7.93 6.22 -14.23
C ILE A 3 6.76 6.63 -15.12
N LYS A 4 6.99 6.82 -16.42
CA LYS A 4 5.93 7.22 -17.37
C LYS A 4 4.75 6.23 -17.40
N GLN A 5 5.03 4.93 -17.31
CA GLN A 5 3.99 3.92 -17.28
C GLN A 5 3.12 4.04 -16.02
N TRP A 6 3.75 4.20 -14.86
CA TRP A 6 3.03 4.32 -13.59
C TRP A 6 2.31 5.66 -13.44
N THR A 7 2.89 6.76 -13.91
CA THR A 7 2.21 8.05 -14.01
C THR A 7 0.91 7.91 -14.81
N LYS A 8 0.98 7.29 -16.00
CA LYS A 8 -0.22 7.00 -16.82
C LYS A 8 -1.22 6.09 -16.13
N HIS A 9 -0.76 5.15 -15.30
CA HIS A 9 -1.65 4.28 -14.53
C HIS A 9 -2.48 5.12 -13.54
N PHE A 10 -1.84 5.91 -12.69
CA PHE A 10 -2.54 6.75 -11.72
C PHE A 10 -3.41 7.83 -12.38
N GLU A 11 -2.95 8.45 -13.47
CA GLU A 11 -3.78 9.38 -14.24
C GLU A 11 -5.06 8.73 -14.75
N ARG A 12 -4.96 7.50 -15.28
CA ARG A 12 -6.12 6.74 -15.78
C ARG A 12 -7.00 6.22 -14.66
N ASN A 13 -6.43 5.83 -13.52
CA ASN A 13 -7.18 5.25 -12.42
C ASN A 13 -8.12 6.26 -11.73
N ARG A 14 -7.83 7.56 -11.93
CA ARG A 14 -8.71 8.68 -11.57
C ARG A 14 -9.93 8.83 -12.47
N LEU A 15 -9.91 8.27 -13.67
CA LEU A 15 -10.99 8.37 -14.64
C LEU A 15 -12.05 7.28 -14.41
N ASN A 16 -13.30 7.56 -14.80
CA ASN A 16 -14.41 6.60 -14.78
C ASN A 16 -14.63 5.91 -13.42
N ARG A 17 -14.45 6.67 -12.32
CA ARG A 17 -14.76 6.21 -10.96
C ARG A 17 -16.25 6.40 -10.71
N VAL A 18 -17.00 5.30 -10.73
CA VAL A 18 -18.41 5.32 -10.36
C VAL A 18 -18.51 5.39 -8.85
N GLU A 19 -19.13 6.46 -8.33
CA GLU A 19 -19.33 6.62 -6.89
C GLU A 19 -20.16 5.49 -6.30
N PRO A 20 -19.91 5.09 -5.04
CA PRO A 20 -20.83 4.23 -4.31
C PRO A 20 -22.22 4.87 -4.26
N ASN A 21 -23.26 4.04 -4.22
CA ASN A 21 -24.63 4.51 -4.07
C ASN A 21 -24.87 4.97 -2.62
N TRP A 22 -24.39 6.17 -2.30
CA TRP A 22 -24.49 6.75 -0.95
C TRP A 22 -25.93 6.98 -0.47
N GLN A 23 -26.93 6.83 -1.34
CA GLN A 23 -28.36 6.96 -1.01
C GLN A 23 -29.09 5.61 -0.91
N ALA A 24 -28.40 4.48 -1.10
CA ALA A 24 -28.98 3.17 -0.85
C ALA A 24 -29.51 3.07 0.60
N PRO A 25 -30.51 2.23 0.90
CA PRO A 25 -30.90 1.96 2.28
C PRO A 25 -29.73 1.44 3.12
N ILE A 26 -29.63 1.88 4.37
CA ILE A 26 -28.64 1.34 5.31
C ILE A 26 -29.14 -0.02 5.81
N THR A 27 -28.39 -1.09 5.55
CA THR A 27 -28.77 -2.46 5.92
C THR A 27 -28.07 -2.99 7.17
N ILE A 28 -27.04 -2.28 7.66
CA ILE A 28 -26.30 -2.64 8.88
C ILE A 28 -26.93 -1.92 10.07
N GLY A 29 -27.24 -2.67 11.13
CA GLY A 29 -27.81 -2.12 12.36
C GLY A 29 -27.06 -2.52 13.62
N GLY A 30 -27.47 -1.91 14.74
CA GLY A 30 -27.08 -2.27 16.09
C GLY A 30 -25.56 -2.30 16.31
N ARG A 31 -25.10 -3.28 17.08
CA ARG A 31 -23.70 -3.39 17.52
C ARG A 31 -22.70 -3.49 16.35
N ALA A 32 -23.10 -4.09 15.23
CA ALA A 32 -22.22 -4.22 14.06
C ALA A 32 -21.90 -2.84 13.46
N LEU A 33 -22.92 -1.99 13.33
CA LEU A 33 -22.76 -0.62 12.85
C LEU A 33 -21.85 0.21 13.78
N ASP A 34 -22.03 0.12 15.09
CA ASP A 34 -21.21 0.85 16.06
C ASP A 34 -19.72 0.49 15.98
N LYS A 35 -19.42 -0.80 15.78
CA LYS A 35 -18.04 -1.26 15.61
C LYS A 35 -17.48 -0.84 14.26
N LEU A 36 -18.29 -0.89 13.21
CA LEU A 36 -17.88 -0.45 11.88
C LEU A 36 -17.57 1.05 11.87
N LYS A 37 -18.41 1.90 12.45
CA LYS A 37 -18.19 3.35 12.60
C LYS A 37 -16.79 3.66 13.16
N ARG A 38 -16.43 3.05 14.29
CA ARG A 38 -15.11 3.23 14.93
C ARG A 38 -13.96 2.74 14.05
N SER A 39 -14.17 1.65 13.34
CA SER A 39 -13.19 1.11 12.40
C SER A 39 -12.96 2.07 11.23
N LEU A 40 -14.03 2.59 10.64
CA LEU A 40 -13.97 3.54 9.52
C LEU A 40 -13.33 4.87 9.92
N GLN A 41 -13.58 5.38 11.13
CA GLN A 41 -12.90 6.58 11.65
C GLN A 41 -11.38 6.42 11.64
N GLN A 42 -10.87 5.28 12.10
CA GLN A 42 -9.42 5.02 12.13
C GLN A 42 -8.83 4.83 10.73
N PHE A 43 -9.53 4.15 9.83
CA PHE A 43 -9.11 4.03 8.42
C PHE A 43 -9.14 5.40 7.72
N GLN A 44 -10.15 6.24 7.96
CA GLN A 44 -10.24 7.55 7.34
C GLN A 44 -9.05 8.45 7.70
N LEU A 45 -8.59 8.38 8.96
CA LEU A 45 -7.38 9.06 9.41
C LEU A 45 -6.10 8.47 8.77
N GLY A 46 -6.06 7.13 8.63
CA GLY A 46 -4.91 6.39 8.12
C GLY A 46 -4.67 6.53 6.60
N ASP A 47 -5.73 6.37 5.81
CA ASP A 47 -5.72 6.26 4.34
C ASP A 47 -5.76 7.65 3.69
N GLY A 48 -4.96 8.60 4.18
CA GLY A 48 -4.84 9.94 3.61
C GLY A 48 -5.53 11.08 4.37
N GLY A 49 -6.16 10.81 5.53
CA GLY A 49 -6.73 11.85 6.41
C GLY A 49 -5.69 12.58 7.27
N GLY A 50 -4.53 11.97 7.53
CA GLY A 50 -3.39 12.58 8.24
C GLY A 50 -2.30 13.12 7.31
N PRO A 51 -1.01 13.11 7.70
CA PRO A 51 0.10 13.53 6.83
C PRO A 51 0.20 12.65 5.57
N ALA A 52 -0.57 13.00 4.54
CA ALA A 52 -0.78 12.27 3.30
C ALA A 52 0.37 12.48 2.31
N TYR A 53 1.62 12.47 2.77
CA TYR A 53 2.79 12.51 1.90
C TYR A 53 3.95 11.74 2.53
N LEU A 54 5.06 11.56 1.80
CA LEU A 54 6.30 11.07 2.38
C LEU A 54 6.76 12.02 3.48
N ILE A 55 6.88 11.53 4.71
CA ILE A 55 7.27 12.33 5.88
C ILE A 55 8.67 11.98 6.41
N ALA A 56 9.32 10.97 5.85
CA ALA A 56 10.69 10.63 6.19
C ALA A 56 11.65 11.81 6.04
N TRP A 57 12.56 11.96 6.99
CA TRP A 57 13.54 13.06 7.02
C TRP A 57 14.46 13.11 5.79
N ASN A 58 14.69 11.98 5.11
CA ASN A 58 15.53 11.86 3.91
C ASN A 58 14.73 11.59 2.62
N ARG A 59 13.45 11.95 2.58
CA ARG A 59 12.57 11.73 1.41
C ARG A 59 13.08 12.37 0.11
N ASP A 60 13.80 13.49 0.22
CA ASP A 60 14.26 14.25 -0.94
C ASP A 60 15.22 13.44 -1.83
N GLY A 61 15.94 12.48 -1.23
CA GLY A 61 16.78 11.54 -1.98
C GLY A 61 15.99 10.74 -3.01
N ILE A 62 14.76 10.31 -2.68
CA ILE A 62 13.87 9.60 -3.61
C ILE A 62 13.21 10.57 -4.59
N LEU A 63 12.72 11.71 -4.11
CA LEU A 63 11.99 12.67 -4.93
C LEU A 63 12.87 13.29 -6.04
N ALA A 64 14.17 13.41 -5.78
CA ALA A 64 15.16 13.95 -6.72
C ALA A 64 15.80 12.88 -7.61
N CYS A 65 15.50 11.58 -7.46
CA CYS A 65 16.17 10.51 -8.21
C CYS A 65 15.93 10.57 -9.73
N ASP A 66 14.78 11.06 -10.19
CA ASP A 66 14.40 11.03 -11.60
C ASP A 66 13.41 12.14 -11.96
N LEU A 67 13.47 12.60 -13.21
CA LEU A 67 12.56 13.59 -13.79
C LEU A 67 11.14 13.01 -13.91
N GLY A 68 10.32 13.23 -12.89
CA GLY A 68 8.93 12.78 -12.82
C GLY A 68 8.60 11.94 -11.59
N MET A 69 9.59 11.59 -10.76
CA MET A 69 9.35 10.85 -9.52
C MET A 69 8.43 11.64 -8.58
N LYS A 70 8.65 12.95 -8.43
CA LYS A 70 7.76 13.81 -7.64
C LYS A 70 6.31 13.73 -8.15
N THR A 71 6.09 13.91 -9.44
CA THR A 71 4.74 13.84 -10.04
C THR A 71 4.08 12.49 -9.80
N LEU A 72 4.86 11.41 -9.89
CA LEU A 72 4.37 10.06 -9.61
C LEU A 72 3.93 9.89 -8.15
N VAL A 73 4.74 10.39 -7.20
CA VAL A 73 4.41 10.36 -5.78
C VAL A 73 3.20 11.25 -5.47
N ASP A 74 3.12 12.44 -6.08
CA ASP A 74 1.96 13.34 -5.95
C ASP A 74 0.66 12.65 -6.41
N LEU A 75 0.72 11.90 -7.52
CA LEU A 75 -0.44 11.15 -8.03
C LEU A 75 -0.84 9.99 -7.11
N TRP A 76 0.13 9.26 -6.56
CA TRP A 76 -0.14 8.17 -5.62
C TRP A 76 -0.86 8.70 -4.36
N PHE A 77 -0.35 9.78 -3.75
CA PHE A 77 -0.98 10.37 -2.57
C PHE A 77 -2.31 11.10 -2.87
N ALA A 78 -2.55 11.51 -4.12
CA ALA A 78 -3.86 12.00 -4.54
C ALA A 78 -4.90 10.87 -4.56
N GLU A 79 -4.49 9.63 -4.86
CA GLU A 79 -5.35 8.44 -4.81
C GLU A 79 -5.62 8.01 -3.35
N GLU A 80 -4.61 8.06 -2.48
CA GLU A 80 -4.81 7.88 -1.03
C GLU A 80 -5.83 8.88 -0.47
N LYS A 81 -5.68 10.17 -0.77
CA LYS A 81 -6.64 11.19 -0.31
C LYS A 81 -8.07 10.91 -0.75
N GLU A 82 -8.24 10.27 -1.91
CA GLU A 82 -9.55 9.85 -2.41
C GLU A 82 -10.14 8.69 -1.57
N HIS A 83 -9.31 7.79 -1.03
CA HIS A 83 -9.77 6.76 -0.08
C HIS A 83 -10.28 7.40 1.20
N SER A 84 -9.53 8.35 1.79
CA SER A 84 -9.98 9.12 2.94
C SER A 84 -11.32 9.84 2.67
N ARG A 85 -11.50 10.43 1.48
CA ARG A 85 -12.79 11.04 1.10
C ARG A 85 -13.93 10.02 1.11
N LEU A 86 -13.75 8.87 0.47
CA LEU A 86 -14.77 7.81 0.41
C LEU A 86 -15.13 7.30 1.81
N LEU A 87 -14.13 7.13 2.68
CA LEU A 87 -14.35 6.75 4.07
C LEU A 87 -15.09 7.84 4.85
N GLY A 88 -14.74 9.11 4.63
CA GLY A 88 -15.46 10.26 5.19
C GLY A 88 -16.93 10.31 4.74
N ASP A 89 -17.22 10.00 3.48
CA ASP A 89 -18.60 9.94 2.98
C ASP A 89 -19.39 8.77 3.58
N ALA A 90 -18.73 7.63 3.86
CA ALA A 90 -19.33 6.55 4.64
C ALA A 90 -19.63 6.96 6.09
N LEU A 91 -18.74 7.73 6.73
CA LEU A 91 -18.96 8.24 8.08
C LEU A 91 -20.14 9.23 8.14
N LYS A 92 -20.21 10.17 7.18
CA LYS A 92 -21.34 11.10 7.03
C LYS A 92 -22.65 10.36 6.82
N ARG A 93 -22.67 9.33 5.97
CA ARG A 93 -23.83 8.47 5.75
C ARG A 93 -24.34 7.82 7.05
N PHE A 94 -23.44 7.50 7.97
CA PHE A 94 -23.78 6.92 9.26
C PHE A 94 -23.95 7.92 10.40
N ASP A 95 -23.95 9.22 10.09
CA ASP A 95 -24.09 10.33 11.04
C ASP A 95 -23.03 10.27 12.15
N VAL A 96 -21.75 10.15 11.75
CA VAL A 96 -20.60 10.13 12.65
C VAL A 96 -19.50 11.03 12.12
N GLU A 97 -18.84 11.75 13.03
CA GLU A 97 -17.73 12.62 12.70
C GLU A 97 -16.41 11.86 12.49
N GLU A 98 -15.53 12.44 11.69
CA GLU A 98 -14.15 11.98 11.52
C GLU A 98 -13.36 12.16 12.83
N ILE A 99 -12.30 11.36 13.00
CA ILE A 99 -11.33 11.59 14.08
C ILE A 99 -10.06 12.20 13.49
N HIS A 100 -9.43 13.10 14.23
CA HIS A 100 -8.22 13.77 13.77
C HIS A 100 -6.93 13.26 14.42
N THR A 101 -7.05 12.53 15.53
CA THR A 101 -5.90 11.98 16.26
C THR A 101 -6.17 10.57 16.76
N HIS A 102 -5.13 9.75 16.75
CA HIS A 102 -5.12 8.45 17.39
C HIS A 102 -3.68 8.10 17.76
N TRP A 103 -3.45 7.62 18.99
CA TRP A 103 -2.09 7.40 19.51
C TRP A 103 -1.26 6.46 18.62
N SER A 104 -1.87 5.40 18.08
CA SER A 104 -1.17 4.45 17.21
C SER A 104 -0.80 5.06 15.86
N PHE A 105 -1.61 6.00 15.38
CA PHE A 105 -1.36 6.74 14.15
C PHE A 105 -0.22 7.74 14.32
N GLU A 106 -0.18 8.45 15.44
CA GLU A 106 0.93 9.36 15.77
C GLU A 106 2.25 8.61 15.92
N LEU A 107 2.23 7.47 16.63
CA LEU A 107 3.40 6.59 16.74
C LEU A 107 3.87 6.09 15.36
N PHE A 108 2.93 5.65 14.52
CA PHE A 108 3.22 5.20 13.16
C PHE A 108 3.85 6.31 12.32
N CYS A 109 3.31 7.52 12.38
CA CYS A 109 3.88 8.69 11.69
C CYS A 109 5.27 9.03 12.22
N GLY A 110 5.49 8.97 13.53
CA GLY A 110 6.80 9.15 14.15
C GLY A 110 7.83 8.16 13.62
N LEU A 111 7.50 6.86 13.61
CA LEU A 111 8.39 5.81 13.08
C LEU A 111 8.73 6.04 11.60
N ARG A 112 7.73 6.34 10.77
CA ARG A 112 7.93 6.67 9.34
C ARG A 112 8.86 7.86 9.16
N LYS A 113 8.67 8.91 9.95
CA LYS A 113 9.48 10.13 9.88
C LYS A 113 10.94 9.88 10.23
N TYR A 114 11.23 9.15 11.32
CA TYR A 114 12.59 9.02 11.86
C TYR A 114 13.41 7.87 11.28
N LEU A 115 12.79 6.75 10.91
CA LEU A 115 13.52 5.58 10.37
C LEU A 115 13.90 5.71 8.89
N GLY A 116 13.45 6.79 8.23
CA GLY A 116 13.83 7.16 6.87
C GLY A 116 12.96 6.53 5.78
N VAL A 117 13.18 6.97 4.54
CA VAL A 117 12.27 6.75 3.42
C VAL A 117 12.17 5.28 2.99
N GLN A 118 13.23 4.49 3.16
CA GLN A 118 13.18 3.05 2.86
C GLN A 118 12.29 2.28 3.84
N PHE A 119 12.31 2.67 5.11
CA PHE A 119 11.39 2.15 6.11
C PHE A 119 9.97 2.61 5.80
N GLU A 120 9.77 3.91 5.52
CA GLU A 120 8.46 4.46 5.18
C GLU A 120 7.82 3.74 3.98
N LEU A 121 8.54 3.55 2.87
CA LEU A 121 8.04 2.85 1.69
C LEU A 121 7.75 1.36 1.96
N SER A 122 8.47 0.74 2.88
CA SER A 122 8.20 -0.64 3.31
C SER A 122 6.97 -0.70 4.22
N ALA A 123 6.80 0.28 5.11
CA ALA A 123 5.64 0.39 5.99
C ALA A 123 4.37 0.63 5.18
N LEU A 124 4.40 1.56 4.21
CA LEU A 124 3.29 1.82 3.29
C LEU A 124 2.88 0.54 2.54
N LEU A 125 3.83 -0.16 1.90
CA LEU A 125 3.54 -1.43 1.24
C LEU A 125 2.87 -2.47 2.14
N LEU A 126 3.36 -2.64 3.37
CA LEU A 126 2.76 -3.59 4.30
C LEU A 126 1.37 -3.15 4.73
N THR A 127 1.14 -1.84 4.90
CA THR A 127 -0.19 -1.29 5.10
C THR A 127 -1.10 -1.65 3.92
N GLU A 128 -0.71 -1.39 2.67
CA GLU A 128 -1.52 -1.70 1.47
C GLU A 128 -1.92 -3.18 1.41
N ILE A 129 -0.99 -4.10 1.69
CA ILE A 129 -1.29 -5.54 1.65
C ILE A 129 -2.33 -5.89 2.72
N VAL A 130 -2.20 -5.31 3.91
CA VAL A 130 -3.08 -5.63 5.05
C VAL A 130 -4.43 -4.94 4.93
N SER A 131 -4.47 -3.65 4.54
CA SER A 131 -5.71 -2.89 4.26
C SER A 131 -6.48 -3.56 3.12
N HIS A 132 -5.80 -3.99 2.07
CA HIS A 132 -6.42 -4.73 0.97
C HIS A 132 -7.13 -6.02 1.43
N VAL A 133 -6.54 -6.77 2.37
CA VAL A 133 -7.20 -7.93 3.00
C VAL A 133 -8.41 -7.50 3.82
N TYR A 134 -8.28 -6.44 4.62
CA TYR A 134 -9.37 -5.89 5.40
C TYR A 134 -10.56 -5.49 4.51
N TYR A 135 -10.33 -4.70 3.45
CA TYR A 135 -11.38 -4.26 2.54
C TYR A 135 -12.02 -5.41 1.78
N LYS A 136 -11.25 -6.44 1.37
CA LYS A 136 -11.82 -7.66 0.79
C LYS A 136 -12.77 -8.36 1.75
N MET A 137 -12.41 -8.44 3.03
CA MET A 137 -13.25 -9.05 4.06
C MET A 137 -14.48 -8.19 4.36
N LEU A 138 -14.31 -6.88 4.50
CA LEU A 138 -15.42 -5.95 4.71
C LEU A 138 -16.41 -6.03 3.54
N ARG A 139 -15.93 -5.98 2.30
CA ARG A 139 -16.76 -6.17 1.10
C ARG A 139 -17.46 -7.52 1.08
N LYS A 140 -16.83 -8.58 1.57
CA LYS A 140 -17.41 -9.93 1.55
C LYS A 140 -18.56 -10.07 2.55
N HIS A 141 -18.37 -9.58 3.76
CA HIS A 141 -19.26 -9.81 4.91
C HIS A 141 -20.26 -8.68 5.15
N CYS A 142 -20.01 -7.48 4.64
CA CYS A 142 -20.95 -6.37 4.70
C CYS A 142 -21.97 -6.48 3.56
N GLU A 143 -23.25 -6.41 3.90
CA GLU A 143 -24.36 -6.39 2.94
C GLU A 143 -24.78 -4.98 2.51
N ASP A 144 -24.30 -3.92 3.17
CA ASP A 144 -24.61 -2.53 2.77
C ASP A 144 -23.97 -2.20 1.42
N GLU A 145 -24.84 -1.82 0.48
CA GLU A 145 -24.47 -1.54 -0.91
C GLU A 145 -23.40 -0.46 -1.03
N ALA A 146 -23.56 0.65 -0.29
CA ALA A 146 -22.64 1.77 -0.34
C ALA A 146 -21.26 1.38 0.21
N VAL A 147 -21.21 0.67 1.35
CA VAL A 147 -19.96 0.17 1.93
C VAL A 147 -19.26 -0.81 0.98
N ARG A 148 -20.00 -1.70 0.32
CA ARG A 148 -19.43 -2.63 -0.66
C ARG A 148 -18.86 -1.91 -1.88
N GLY A 149 -19.58 -0.89 -2.38
CA GLY A 149 -19.12 -0.04 -3.49
C GLY A 149 -17.84 0.72 -3.13
N MET A 150 -17.79 1.31 -1.94
CA MET A 150 -16.59 1.96 -1.40
C MET A 150 -15.41 0.98 -1.34
N CYS A 151 -15.60 -0.19 -0.72
CA CYS A 151 -14.55 -1.19 -0.63
C CYS A 151 -14.08 -1.64 -2.01
N GLN A 152 -14.97 -1.73 -3.00
CA GLN A 152 -14.60 -2.12 -4.36
C GLN A 152 -13.68 -1.09 -5.03
N LEU A 153 -13.91 0.21 -4.84
CA LEU A 153 -13.02 1.26 -5.34
C LEU A 153 -11.66 1.20 -4.65
N ILE A 154 -11.65 1.10 -3.31
CA ILE A 154 -10.40 1.05 -2.55
C ILE A 154 -9.59 -0.19 -2.92
N ILE A 155 -10.20 -1.39 -2.98
CA ILE A 155 -9.53 -2.64 -3.39
C ILE A 155 -8.88 -2.52 -4.78
N ARG A 156 -9.54 -1.85 -5.72
CA ARG A 156 -9.03 -1.64 -7.08
C ARG A 156 -7.74 -0.84 -7.06
N ASP A 157 -7.73 0.25 -6.30
CA ASP A 157 -6.61 1.18 -6.16
C ASP A 157 -5.44 0.52 -5.41
N GLU A 158 -5.73 -0.16 -4.30
CA GLU A 158 -4.77 -0.94 -3.50
C GLU A 158 -4.07 -2.04 -4.31
N THR A 159 -4.80 -2.69 -5.21
CA THR A 159 -4.19 -3.65 -6.15
C THR A 159 -3.14 -2.98 -7.04
N GLY A 160 -3.41 -1.77 -7.51
CA GLY A 160 -2.48 -0.93 -8.26
C GLY A 160 -1.27 -0.50 -7.42
N HIS A 161 -1.49 -0.09 -6.17
CA HIS A 161 -0.44 0.33 -5.24
C HIS A 161 0.53 -0.81 -4.91
N ILE A 162 0.00 -2.00 -4.59
CA ILE A 162 0.82 -3.19 -4.35
C ILE A 162 1.64 -3.54 -5.59
N ALA A 163 1.06 -3.47 -6.79
CA ALA A 163 1.77 -3.73 -8.03
C ALA A 163 2.86 -2.67 -8.31
N PHE A 164 2.60 -1.41 -7.99
CA PHE A 164 3.57 -0.31 -8.07
C PHE A 164 4.77 -0.57 -7.17
N HIS A 165 4.54 -0.88 -5.90
CA HIS A 165 5.59 -1.22 -4.94
C HIS A 165 6.39 -2.45 -5.37
N ARG A 166 5.74 -3.46 -5.95
CA ARG A 166 6.41 -4.63 -6.50
C ARG A 166 7.35 -4.28 -7.65
N ALA A 167 6.88 -3.46 -8.60
CA ALA A 167 7.70 -3.00 -9.72
C ALA A 167 8.88 -2.11 -9.25
N ARG A 168 8.68 -1.29 -8.22
CA ARG A 168 9.74 -0.50 -7.59
C ARG A 168 10.81 -1.42 -6.97
N LEU A 169 10.40 -2.36 -6.12
CA LEU A 169 11.33 -3.29 -5.46
C LEU A 169 12.06 -4.21 -6.45
N ALA A 170 11.39 -4.71 -7.49
CA ALA A 170 12.01 -5.49 -8.56
C ALA A 170 13.11 -4.72 -9.29
N HIS A 171 12.86 -3.43 -9.54
CA HIS A 171 13.85 -2.55 -10.13
C HIS A 171 15.04 -2.33 -9.19
N GLU A 172 14.80 -2.00 -7.92
CA GLU A 172 15.85 -1.80 -6.91
C GLU A 172 16.72 -3.05 -6.71
N ALA A 173 16.09 -4.24 -6.67
CA ALA A 173 16.81 -5.51 -6.57
C ALA A 173 17.77 -5.71 -7.76
N THR A 174 17.32 -5.34 -8.96
CA THR A 174 18.12 -5.48 -10.18
C THR A 174 19.24 -4.44 -10.27
N THR A 175 18.97 -3.16 -9.93
CA THR A 175 19.98 -2.09 -9.96
C THR A 175 21.06 -2.30 -8.92
N ASN A 176 20.69 -2.80 -7.73
CA ASN A 176 21.63 -3.05 -6.64
C ASN A 176 22.33 -4.41 -6.76
N GLY A 177 21.95 -5.24 -7.75
CA GLY A 177 22.46 -6.60 -7.92
C GLY A 177 22.13 -7.54 -6.75
N ARG A 178 21.09 -7.23 -5.96
CA ARG A 178 20.69 -7.95 -4.76
C ARG A 178 19.24 -8.41 -4.89
N GLN A 179 19.08 -9.66 -5.34
CA GLN A 179 17.76 -10.29 -5.38
C GLN A 179 17.26 -10.56 -3.96
N PRO A 180 15.93 -10.47 -3.71
CA PRO A 180 15.36 -10.79 -2.41
C PRO A 180 15.62 -12.28 -2.09
N GLY A 181 16.50 -12.55 -1.12
CA GLY A 181 16.76 -13.92 -0.66
C GLY A 181 15.81 -14.36 0.45
N TYR A 182 15.93 -15.62 0.87
CA TYR A 182 15.10 -16.22 1.94
C TYR A 182 15.08 -15.42 3.25
N PHE A 183 16.21 -14.78 3.62
CA PHE A 183 16.26 -13.94 4.82
C PHE A 183 15.39 -12.68 4.69
N TRP A 184 15.45 -12.00 3.55
CA TRP A 184 14.61 -10.83 3.28
C TRP A 184 13.13 -11.21 3.29
N GLU A 185 12.82 -12.34 2.66
CA GLU A 185 11.47 -12.90 2.61
C GLU A 185 10.91 -13.24 4.00
N GLY A 186 11.70 -13.88 4.85
CA GLY A 186 11.31 -14.18 6.23
C GLY A 186 11.04 -12.89 7.03
N LEU A 187 11.90 -11.89 6.86
CA LEU A 187 11.74 -10.59 7.51
C LEU A 187 10.52 -9.83 6.99
N PHE A 188 10.23 -9.90 5.69
CA PHE A 188 9.05 -9.32 5.08
C PHE A 188 7.77 -9.97 5.62
N ARG A 189 7.71 -11.31 5.65
CA ARG A 189 6.60 -12.08 6.25
C ARG A 189 6.37 -11.73 7.71
N MET A 190 7.44 -11.68 8.50
CA MET A 190 7.38 -11.33 9.92
C MET A 190 6.80 -9.92 10.11
N ARG A 191 7.27 -8.92 9.34
CA ARG A 191 6.74 -7.55 9.38
C ARG A 191 5.28 -7.45 8.92
N GLY A 192 4.92 -8.14 7.84
CA GLY A 192 3.53 -8.18 7.38
C GLY A 192 2.59 -8.85 8.38
N LEU A 193 3.04 -9.90 9.07
CA LEU A 193 2.26 -10.51 10.15
C LEU A 193 2.07 -9.55 11.33
N MET A 194 3.13 -8.82 11.73
CA MET A 194 3.01 -7.79 12.77
C MET A 194 2.03 -6.68 12.38
N ALA A 195 2.17 -6.11 11.18
CA ALA A 195 1.25 -5.10 10.67
C ALA A 195 -0.20 -5.63 10.60
N GLY A 196 -0.37 -6.85 10.07
CA GLY A 196 -1.63 -7.57 10.04
C GLY A 196 -2.26 -7.74 11.41
N THR A 197 -1.45 -8.09 12.42
CA THR A 197 -1.91 -8.32 13.78
C THR A 197 -2.33 -7.01 14.45
N VAL A 198 -1.56 -5.93 14.26
CA VAL A 198 -1.91 -4.59 14.75
C VAL A 198 -3.23 -4.11 14.14
N LEU A 199 -3.40 -4.24 12.82
CA LEU A 199 -4.66 -3.92 12.15
C LEU A 199 -5.79 -4.80 12.71
N TRP A 200 -5.57 -6.11 12.81
CA TRP A 200 -6.59 -7.02 13.32
C TRP A 200 -7.03 -6.65 14.73
N ILE A 201 -6.13 -6.38 15.67
CA ILE A 201 -6.50 -6.01 17.04
C ILE A 201 -7.44 -4.79 17.07
N ASN A 202 -7.18 -3.77 16.25
CA ASN A 202 -7.97 -2.55 16.20
C ASN A 202 -9.33 -2.74 15.51
N HIS A 203 -9.38 -3.55 14.44
CA HIS A 203 -10.53 -3.60 13.54
C HIS A 203 -11.33 -4.91 13.56
N ARG A 204 -10.80 -5.95 14.23
CA ARG A 204 -11.41 -7.27 14.44
C ARG A 204 -12.87 -7.19 14.83
N SER A 205 -13.19 -6.32 15.78
CA SER A 205 -14.54 -6.26 16.35
C SER A 205 -15.61 -5.86 15.35
N ALA A 206 -15.26 -5.07 14.32
CA ALA A 206 -16.16 -4.71 13.23
C ALA A 206 -16.40 -5.90 12.30
N LEU A 207 -15.33 -6.56 11.85
CA LEU A 207 -15.43 -7.68 10.92
C LEU A 207 -16.09 -8.92 11.54
N ILE A 208 -15.77 -9.24 12.80
CA ILE A 208 -16.41 -10.36 13.53
C ILE A 208 -17.91 -10.10 13.73
N ALA A 209 -18.31 -8.85 13.99
CA ALA A 209 -19.72 -8.49 14.10
C ALA A 209 -20.50 -8.64 12.78
N LEU A 210 -19.80 -8.69 11.65
CA LEU A 210 -20.34 -8.93 10.32
C LEU A 210 -20.23 -10.41 9.87
N GLY A 211 -19.67 -11.30 10.69
CA GLY A 211 -19.56 -12.73 10.39
C GLY A 211 -18.21 -13.21 9.86
N ALA A 212 -17.18 -12.35 9.84
CA ALA A 212 -15.83 -12.76 9.52
C ALA A 212 -15.18 -13.62 10.62
N THR A 213 -14.02 -14.22 10.35
CA THR A 213 -13.27 -15.03 11.33
C THR A 213 -11.78 -14.68 11.36
N ASP A 214 -11.12 -14.93 12.49
CA ASP A 214 -9.67 -14.76 12.63
C ASP A 214 -8.91 -15.64 11.61
N ALA A 215 -9.36 -16.89 11.43
CA ALA A 215 -8.75 -17.84 10.50
C ALA A 215 -8.87 -17.40 9.04
N GLU A 216 -9.95 -16.73 8.65
CA GLU A 216 -10.06 -16.14 7.32
C GLU A 216 -9.05 -15.00 7.13
N PHE A 217 -8.93 -14.11 8.11
CA PHE A 217 -8.00 -12.98 8.04
C PHE A 217 -6.55 -13.43 7.88
N TYR A 218 -6.04 -14.28 8.78
CA TYR A 218 -4.63 -14.69 8.72
C TYR A 218 -4.33 -15.54 7.49
N ARG A 219 -5.26 -16.38 7.01
CA ARG A 219 -5.09 -17.10 5.74
C ARG A 219 -4.97 -16.14 4.56
N ALA A 220 -5.78 -15.09 4.53
CA ALA A 220 -5.72 -14.07 3.49
C ALA A 220 -4.40 -13.28 3.54
N ILE A 221 -3.92 -12.90 4.73
CA ILE A 221 -2.61 -12.25 4.90
C ILE A 221 -1.48 -13.12 4.35
N TRP A 222 -1.39 -14.39 4.76
CA TRP A 222 -0.35 -15.29 4.27
C TRP A 222 -0.39 -15.44 2.75
N ARG A 223 -1.59 -15.65 2.18
CA ARG A 223 -1.77 -15.78 0.74
C ARG A 223 -1.34 -14.53 -0.01
N ASP A 224 -1.79 -13.34 0.41
CA ASP A 224 -1.48 -12.09 -0.30
C ASP A 224 0.02 -11.74 -0.18
N MET A 225 0.67 -12.08 0.94
CA MET A 225 2.14 -11.97 1.10
C MET A 225 2.91 -12.93 0.19
N ASP A 226 2.47 -14.18 0.07
CA ASP A 226 3.10 -15.18 -0.81
C ASP A 226 2.94 -14.80 -2.28
N LEU A 227 1.76 -14.31 -2.68
CA LEU A 227 1.50 -13.80 -4.02
C LEU A 227 2.37 -12.58 -4.33
N PHE A 228 2.55 -11.68 -3.37
CA PHE A 228 3.43 -10.53 -3.53
C PHE A 228 4.87 -10.96 -3.79
N ILE A 229 5.41 -11.85 -2.96
CA ILE A 229 6.79 -12.32 -3.07
C ILE A 229 7.02 -13.09 -4.37
N LYS A 230 6.10 -13.98 -4.73
CA LYS A 230 6.17 -14.69 -6.01
C LYS A 230 6.21 -13.71 -7.18
N GLY A 231 5.30 -12.74 -7.20
CA GLY A 231 5.27 -11.72 -8.24
C GLY A 231 6.53 -10.85 -8.25
N LEU A 232 7.15 -10.59 -7.09
CA LEU A 232 8.38 -9.81 -6.99
C LEU A 232 9.54 -10.55 -7.67
N HIS A 233 9.68 -11.85 -7.44
CA HIS A 233 10.67 -12.69 -8.12
C HIS A 233 10.43 -12.73 -9.64
N ASP A 234 9.18 -12.93 -10.06
CA ASP A 234 8.80 -12.98 -11.47
C ASP A 234 9.12 -11.66 -12.19
N ASP A 235 8.85 -10.53 -11.53
CA ASP A 235 9.10 -9.19 -12.09
C ASP A 235 10.60 -8.87 -12.10
N ALA A 236 11.34 -9.22 -11.04
CA ALA A 236 12.79 -9.02 -10.97
C ALA A 236 13.55 -9.86 -12.01
N ALA A 237 13.05 -11.05 -12.36
CA ALA A 237 13.61 -11.88 -13.42
C ALA A 237 13.45 -11.27 -14.83
N LYS A 238 12.43 -10.41 -15.03
CA LYS A 238 12.15 -9.75 -16.32
C LYS A 238 12.90 -8.44 -16.51
N VAL A 239 13.42 -7.82 -15.45
CA VAL A 239 14.18 -6.56 -15.57
C VAL A 239 15.54 -6.85 -16.22
N PRO A 240 15.89 -6.18 -17.33
CA PRO A 240 17.21 -6.36 -17.95
C PRO A 240 18.32 -6.04 -16.95
N LYS A 241 19.25 -6.97 -16.75
CA LYS A 241 20.42 -6.73 -15.90
C LYS A 241 21.27 -5.62 -16.53
N PRO A 242 21.75 -4.63 -15.75
CA PRO A 242 22.67 -3.64 -16.28
C PRO A 242 23.89 -4.37 -16.86
N GLN A 243 24.24 -4.09 -18.12
CA GLN A 243 25.46 -4.59 -18.72
C GLN A 243 26.63 -4.10 -17.88
N ARG A 244 27.37 -5.03 -17.27
CA ARG A 244 28.58 -4.75 -16.52
C ARG A 244 29.58 -4.13 -17.52
N LYS A 245 29.74 -2.80 -17.52
CA LYS A 245 30.83 -2.17 -18.26
C LYS A 245 32.12 -2.78 -17.72
N LEU A 246 32.80 -3.59 -18.54
CA LEU A 246 34.16 -4.04 -18.26
C LEU A 246 35.01 -2.77 -18.03
N PRO A 247 35.82 -2.70 -16.97
CA PRO A 247 36.71 -1.57 -16.79
C PRO A 247 37.62 -1.46 -18.01
N ALA A 248 37.65 -0.27 -18.62
CA ALA A 248 38.54 0.06 -19.72
C ALA A 248 39.98 0.18 -19.19
N HIS A 249 40.60 -0.95 -18.86
CA HIS A 249 42.05 -1.05 -18.63
C HIS A 249 42.54 -2.44 -19.02
N ARG A 250 42.53 -2.71 -20.32
CA ARG A 250 43.43 -3.68 -20.98
C ARG A 250 43.48 -3.49 -22.50
N GLN A 251 43.80 -2.28 -22.93
CA GLN A 251 44.40 -2.01 -24.23
C GLN A 251 45.59 -1.09 -23.97
N MET A 252 46.72 -1.33 -24.64
CA MET A 252 48.10 -0.93 -24.26
C MET A 252 48.65 -1.86 -23.15
N VAL A 253 49.56 -2.80 -23.41
CA VAL A 253 50.84 -2.68 -24.10
C VAL A 253 51.20 -4.01 -24.77
N ALA A 254 51.34 -4.00 -26.09
CA ALA A 254 52.18 -4.95 -26.82
C ALA A 254 52.77 -4.19 -28.01
N GLN A 255 53.80 -3.39 -27.76
CA GLN A 255 54.72 -2.95 -28.81
C GLN A 255 55.82 -4.00 -28.93
N PRO A 256 56.10 -4.54 -30.12
CA PRO A 256 57.27 -5.37 -30.35
C PRO A 256 58.51 -4.47 -30.43
N ARG A 257 59.57 -4.82 -29.68
CA ARG A 257 60.89 -4.23 -29.87
C ARG A 257 61.48 -4.79 -31.16
N HIS A 258 61.86 -3.89 -32.07
CA HIS A 258 62.85 -4.15 -33.11
C HIS A 258 64.21 -3.69 -32.61
#